data_AF-A0A835X7F3-F1
#
_entry.id   AF-A0A835X7F3-F1
#
_cell.length_a   1.000
_cell.length_b   1.000
_cell.length_c   1.000
_cell.angle_alpha   90.00
_cell.angle_beta   90.00
_cell.angle_gamma   90.00
#
_symmetry.space_group_name_H-M   'P 1'
#
loop_
_entity.id
_entity.type
_entity.pdbx_description
1 polymer ?
#
loop_
_entity_poly.entity_id
_entity_poly.type
_entity_poly.pdbx_seq_one_letter_code
_entity_poly.pdbx_strand_id
1 'polypeptide(L)' 'MKYVRPQKLKIITLVLFATGAFGSIVGLGIPGNEPIIMMSFMGVINIVLGGFFGMVLLTQKPKSEQRRKKYGK' A
#
# COMPACT_ATOMS: atom_id res chain seq x y z
N MET A 1 -11.80 -7.27 -8.20
CA MET A 1 -11.62 -6.39 -7.03
C MET A 1 -12.71 -5.31 -7.02
N LYS A 2 -13.29 -5.03 -5.86
CA LYS A 2 -14.23 -3.90 -5.69
C LYS A 2 -13.48 -2.58 -5.89
N TYR A 3 -14.07 -1.60 -6.56
CA TYR A 3 -13.46 -0.28 -6.72
C TYR A 3 -13.29 0.36 -5.34
N VAL A 4 -12.07 0.74 -5.01
CA VAL A 4 -11.72 1.46 -3.79
C VAL A 4 -11.35 2.89 -4.20
N ARG A 5 -11.68 3.89 -3.37
CA ARG A 5 -11.36 5.28 -3.73
C ARG A 5 -9.83 5.44 -3.81
N PRO A 6 -9.29 6.06 -4.88
CA PRO A 6 -7.85 6.16 -5.10
C PRO A 6 -7.12 6.91 -3.98
N GLN A 7 -7.76 7.89 -3.35
CA GLN A 7 -7.22 8.58 -2.17
C GLN A 7 -6.95 7.62 -1.00
N LYS A 8 -7.88 6.70 -0.72
CA LYS A 8 -7.72 5.72 0.37
C LYS A 8 -6.60 4.74 0.05
N LEU A 9 -6.56 4.23 -1.18
CA LEU A 9 -5.48 3.36 -1.66
C LEU A 9 -4.12 4.03 -1.59
N LYS A 10 -4.02 5.31 -1.96
CA LYS A 10 -2.78 6.08 -1.89
C LYS A 10 -2.28 6.22 -0.45
N ILE A 11 -3.17 6.51 0.50
CA ILE A 11 -2.83 6.60 1.93
C ILE A 11 -2.37 5.23 2.44
N ILE A 12 -3.11 4.16 2.16
CA ILE A 12 -2.76 2.79 2.60
C ILE A 12 -1.38 2.39 2.06
N THR A 13 -1.13 2.63 0.77
CA THR A 13 0.15 2.33 0.12
C THR A 13 1.29 3.10 0.78
N LEU A 14 1.10 4.40 1.05
CA LEU A 14 2.11 5.25 1.66
C LEU A 14 2.44 4.83 3.10
N VAL A 15 1.43 4.51 3.91
CA VAL A 15 1.65 4.05 5.29
C VAL A 15 2.37 2.71 5.31
N LEU A 16 1.99 1.76 4.45
CA LEU A 16 2.65 0.46 4.35
C LEU A 16 4.12 0.59 3.96
N PHE A 17 4.44 1.41 2.96
CA PHE A 17 5.83 1.66 2.58
C PHE A 17 6.63 2.39 3.67
N ALA A 18 6.04 3.41 4.31
CA ALA A 18 6.71 4.15 5.38
C ALA A 18 7.02 3.25 6.59
N THR A 19 6.03 2.49 7.07
CA THR A 19 6.21 1.54 8.17
C THR A 19 7.15 0.40 7.78
N GLY A 20 7.05 -0.11 6.55
CA GLY A 20 7.92 -1.16 6.04
C GLY A 20 9.39 -0.74 5.96
N ALA A 21 9.65 0.45 5.41
CA ALA A 21 10.99 1.04 5.34
C ALA A 21 11.56 1.29 6.74
N PHE A 22 10.77 1.89 7.63
CA PHE A 22 11.19 2.14 9.01
C PHE A 22 11.52 0.84 9.75
N GLY A 23 10.65 -0.17 9.69
CA GLY A 23 10.86 -1.46 10.33
C GLY A 23 12.09 -2.18 9.78
N SER A 24 12.37 -2.06 8.48
CA SER A 24 13.56 -2.66 7.85
C SER A 24 14.85 -1.94 8.23
N ILE A 25 14.85 -0.60 8.29
CA ILE A 25 16.04 0.17 8.68
C ILE A 25 16.38 -0.08 10.15
N VAL A 26 15.39 0.02 11.04
CA VAL A 26 15.58 -0.22 12.48
C VAL A 26 15.92 -1.69 12.75
N GLY A 27 15.24 -2.60 12.05
CA GLY A 27 15.43 -4.04 12.15
C GLY A 27 16.78 -4.55 11.61
N LEU A 28 17.56 -3.76 10.90
CA LEU A 28 18.89 -4.16 10.41
C LEU A 28 20.01 -3.32 11.04
N GLY A 29 19.69 -2.15 11.60
CA GLY A 29 20.68 -1.19 12.09
C GLY A 29 21.19 -1.42 13.52
N ILE A 30 20.55 -2.27 14.32
CA ILE A 30 20.90 -2.45 15.74
C ILE A 30 21.31 -3.92 15.99
N PRO A 31 22.60 -4.23 16.20
CA PRO A 31 23.05 -5.59 16.52
C PRO A 31 22.75 -5.96 17.99
N GLY A 32 22.31 -7.19 18.24
CA GLY A 32 22.28 -7.79 19.59
C GLY A 32 20.92 -8.00 20.27
N ASN A 33 19.81 -7.68 19.61
CA ASN A 33 18.46 -7.91 20.16
C ASN A 33 17.65 -8.85 19.26
N GLU A 34 17.33 -10.06 19.72
CA GLU A 34 16.44 -11.02 19.03
C GLU A 34 15.13 -10.43 18.43
N PRO A 35 14.40 -9.47 19.07
CA PRO A 35 13.18 -8.89 18.48
C PRO A 35 13.41 -8.09 17.18
N ILE A 36 14.66 -7.81 16.80
CA ILE A 36 15.04 -6.99 15.65
C ILE A 36 14.87 -7.75 14.33
N ILE A 37 15.05 -9.08 14.33
CA ILE A 37 14.82 -9.93 13.15
C ILE A 37 13.33 -9.94 12.77
N MET A 38 12.43 -10.03 13.76
CA MET A 38 10.98 -9.92 13.54
C MET A 38 10.59 -8.55 12.98
N MET A 39 11.26 -7.48 13.41
CA MET A 39 10.99 -6.13 12.91
C MET A 39 11.38 -5.98 11.43
N SER A 40 12.54 -6.52 11.03
CA SER A 40 12.92 -6.61 9.62
C SER A 40 11.95 -7.46 8.80
N PHE A 41 11.54 -8.61 9.32
CA PHE A 41 10.58 -9.48 8.64
C PHE A 41 9.22 -8.79 8.44
N MET A 42 8.71 -8.12 9.48
CA MET A 42 7.51 -7.28 9.38
C MET A 42 7.70 -6.08 8.43
N GLY A 43 8.91 -5.53 8.37
CA GLY A 43 9.30 -4.49 7.42
C GLY A 43 9.14 -4.95 5.98
N VAL A 44 9.72 -6.11 5.65
CA VAL A 44 9.63 -6.74 4.32
C VAL A 44 8.19 -7.04 3.94
N ILE A 45 7.40 -7.63 4.85
CA ILE A 45 5.97 -7.90 4.62
C ILE A 45 5.24 -6.61 4.25
N ASN A 46 5.43 -5.54 5.02
CA ASN A 46 4.78 -4.25 4.75
C ASN A 46 5.19 -3.65 3.41
N ILE A 47 6.45 -3.81 2.98
CA ILE A 47 6.91 -3.38 1.65
C ILE A 47 6.20 -4.19 0.55
N VAL A 48 6.07 -5.51 0.69
CA VAL A 48 5.37 -6.36 -0.29
C VAL A 48 3.89 -5.99 -0.38
N LEU A 49 3.21 -5.81 0.76
CA LEU A 49 1.82 -5.33 0.79
C LEU A 49 1.70 -3.94 0.18
N GLY A 50 2.60 -3.02 0.51
CA GLY A 50 2.67 -1.69 -0.09
C GLY A 50 2.81 -1.76 -1.61
N GLY A 51 3.69 -2.62 -2.13
CA GLY A 51 3.87 -2.87 -3.56
C GLY A 51 2.60 -3.42 -4.21
N PHE A 52 1.93 -4.37 -3.55
CA PHE A 52 0.65 -4.91 -4.04
C PHE A 52 -0.44 -3.83 -4.12
N PHE A 53 -0.64 -3.04 -3.05
CA PHE A 53 -1.62 -1.94 -3.07
C PHE A 53 -1.24 -0.82 -4.02
N GLY A 54 0.05 -0.56 -4.22
CA GLY A 54 0.57 0.34 -5.24
C GLY A 54 0.25 -0.13 -6.65
N MET A 55 0.44 -1.42 -6.95
CA MET A 55 0.03 -2.01 -8.23
C MET A 55 -1.48 -1.91 -8.44
N VAL A 56 -2.28 -2.14 -7.40
CA VAL A 56 -3.74 -1.94 -7.46
C VAL A 56 -4.07 -0.48 -7.74
N LEU A 57 -3.42 0.47 -7.07
CA LEU A 57 -3.63 1.91 -7.29
C LEU A 57 -3.33 2.31 -8.74
N LEU A 58 -2.28 1.75 -9.36
CA LEU A 58 -1.89 2.04 -10.74
C LEU A 58 -2.79 1.36 -11.78
N THR A 59 -3.26 0.15 -11.51
CA THR A 59 -4.05 -0.65 -12.47
C THR A 59 -5.56 -0.45 -12.34
N GLN A 60 -6.02 0.15 -11.25
CA GLN A 60 -7.43 0.41 -11.00
C GLN A 60 -7.96 1.50 -11.94
N LYS A 61 -8.63 1.07 -13.01
CA LYS A 61 -9.38 1.98 -13.88
C LYS A 61 -10.57 2.55 -13.10
N PRO A 62 -10.80 3.87 -13.11
CA PRO A 62 -12.03 4.44 -12.57
C PRO A 62 -13.21 3.77 -13.27
N LYS A 63 -14.25 3.42 -12.51
CA LYS A 63 -15.48 2.85 -13.06
C LYS A 63 -16.17 3.90 -13.93
N SER A 64 -15.69 4.07 -15.16
CA SER A 64 -16.21 4.98 -16.16
C SER A 64 -17.49 4.40 -16.76
N GLU A 65 -18.52 4.23 -15.96
CA GLU A 65 -19.86 3.89 -16.48
C GLU A 65 -20.98 4.27 -15.52
N GLN A 66 -20.93 5.47 -14.93
CA GLN A 66 -22.17 6.17 -14.56
C GLN A 66 -22.08 7.68 -14.86
N ARG A 67 -21.32 8.07 -15.89
CA ARG A 67 -21.82 9.16 -16.75
C ARG A 67 -22.91 8.57 -17.64
N ARG A 68 -24.04 8.16 -17.04
CA ARG A 68 -25.29 8.13 -17.79
C ARG A 68 -25.51 9.59 -18.17
N LYS A 69 -25.09 9.96 -19.38
CA LYS A 69 -25.45 11.22 -20.00
C LYS A 69 -26.97 11.27 -19.92
N LYS A 70 -27.52 12.07 -19.01
CA LYS A 70 -28.88 12.59 -19.11
C LYS A 70 -28.85 13.56 -20.29
N TYR A 71 -28.88 13.02 -21.49
CA TYR A 71 -29.24 13.74 -22.70
C TYR A 71 -30.17 12.82 -23.47
N GLY A 72 -31.45 13.20 -23.50
CA GLY A 72 -32.48 12.43 -24.17
C GLY A 72 -33.87 12.89 -23.75
N LYS A 73 -34.20 14.13 -24.17
CA LYS A 73 -35.51 14.79 -24.30
C LYS A 73 -36.41 14.86 -23.05
#